data_AF-A0A7X6L502-F1
#
_entry.id   AF-A0A7X6L502-F1
#
_cell.length_a   1.000
_cell.length_b   1.000
_cell.length_c   1.000
_cell.angle_alpha   90.00
_cell.angle_beta   90.00
_cell.angle_gamma   90.00
#
_symmetry.space_group_name_H-M   'P 1'
#
loop_
_entity.id
_entity.type
_entity.pdbx_description
1 polymer ?
#
loop_
_entity_poly.entity_id
_entity_poly.type
_entity_poly.pdbx_seq_one_letter_code
_entity_poly.pdbx_strand_id
1 'polypeptide(L)'
;MTRPTVLVRMADAGDIYVSWRWVDDSAPRGAGVLPEDAAMRAVGLLADALPRPAEPGGLEQALTTGAFADYEREYAVAQALSRALLPYGLAAQLYELWQRGVRPHIRLQPSPRVAQVPWEVIAPDRDVRLIDIADVSLLAPASVVQAPGRFARAWTDTAAHPIVAVLDPRIPGFRADSTLGSVLGRMTPEAPLARRMARYLAEDRLRPEVAGPVDVFRRTDVDRDWLGAALRAGASRLIYVGHVTAAAPESGRSEDAELHLACTADAVGFAEPSRTHRPLSAKDLLLGTHTIHPEPVAGPQLWPMPSRVALIACESGGDLRFSEALGLTAAMVTGGAELVTASRWPLPTDFAFQRVAGAPAQALPLQEAICAIDEAHEQPDPVTALAAWQRDRSTAWRDTGRIEHSPVLWAAFATVCA
;
A
#
# COMPACT_ATOMS: atom_id res chain seq x y z
N MET A 1 -6.29 18.69 -22.24
CA MET A 1 -4.82 18.59 -22.37
C MET A 1 -4.39 17.36 -21.58
N THR A 2 -3.48 16.55 -22.10
CA THR A 2 -2.90 15.42 -21.35
C THR A 2 -2.15 15.95 -20.15
N ARG A 3 -2.32 15.31 -19.00
CA ARG A 3 -1.59 15.66 -17.78
C ARG A 3 -0.09 15.42 -18.01
N PRO A 4 0.81 16.38 -17.71
CA PRO A 4 2.24 16.15 -17.81
C PRO A 4 2.66 15.01 -16.88
N THR A 5 3.36 14.01 -17.42
CA THR A 5 3.79 12.83 -16.66
C THR A 5 5.29 12.65 -16.76
N VAL A 6 5.96 12.55 -15.62
CA VAL A 6 7.40 12.29 -15.53
C VAL A 6 7.65 10.88 -15.00
N LEU A 7 8.49 10.13 -15.72
CA LEU A 7 9.01 8.85 -15.26
C LEU A 7 10.32 9.12 -14.53
N VAL A 8 10.41 8.73 -13.26
CA VAL A 8 11.63 8.83 -12.45
C VAL A 8 12.13 7.42 -12.16
N ARG A 9 13.40 7.15 -12.44
CA ARG A 9 14.04 5.85 -12.18
C ARG A 9 15.28 6.03 -11.34
N MET A 10 15.43 5.16 -10.36
CA MET A 10 16.57 5.11 -9.46
C MET A 10 17.28 3.76 -9.53
N ALA A 11 18.60 3.76 -9.38
CA ALA A 11 19.41 2.56 -9.33
C ALA A 11 20.52 2.70 -8.28
N ASP A 12 20.74 1.64 -7.51
CA ASP A 12 21.83 1.57 -6.52
C ASP A 12 23.13 1.13 -7.21
N ALA A 13 24.19 1.93 -7.12
CA ALA A 13 25.53 1.61 -7.61
C ALA A 13 26.61 2.31 -6.76
N GLY A 14 26.58 2.04 -5.45
CA GLY A 14 27.23 2.87 -4.43
C GLY A 14 26.32 4.07 -4.12
N ASP A 15 26.58 5.19 -4.80
CA ASP A 15 25.63 6.29 -4.89
C ASP A 15 24.33 5.85 -5.58
N ILE A 16 23.27 6.63 -5.37
CA ILE A 16 21.97 6.39 -6.01
C ILE A 16 21.92 7.23 -7.29
N TYR A 17 21.88 6.55 -8.43
CA TYR A 17 21.71 7.19 -9.73
C TYR A 17 20.23 7.42 -9.98
N VAL A 18 19.88 8.63 -10.39
CA VAL A 18 18.50 9.01 -10.68
C VAL A 18 18.41 9.60 -12.09
N SER A 19 17.40 9.20 -12.83
CA SER A 19 17.09 9.77 -14.14
C SER A 19 15.60 10.08 -14.22
N TRP A 20 15.25 11.10 -15.01
CA TRP A 20 13.86 11.43 -15.27
C TRP A 20 13.63 11.82 -16.72
N ARG A 21 12.45 11.44 -17.24
CA ARG A 21 11.98 11.80 -18.58
C ARG A 21 10.50 12.14 -18.54
N TRP A 22 10.09 13.16 -19.28
CA TRP A 22 8.69 13.50 -19.50
C TRP A 22 8.11 12.65 -20.63
N VAL A 23 6.98 12.00 -20.42
CA VAL A 23 6.38 11.03 -21.35
C VAL A 23 6.02 11.68 -22.69
N ASP A 24 5.53 12.91 -22.62
CA ASP A 24 5.08 13.77 -23.71
C ASP A 24 6.15 14.75 -24.20
N ASP A 25 7.40 14.59 -23.73
CA ASP A 25 8.52 15.52 -23.97
C ASP A 25 8.16 16.99 -23.61
N SER A 26 7.26 17.19 -22.64
CA SER A 26 6.83 18.52 -22.16
C SER A 26 7.93 19.33 -21.47
N ALA A 27 9.01 18.67 -21.03
CA ALA A 27 10.19 19.32 -20.47
C ALA A 27 11.46 18.46 -20.71
N PRO A 28 12.67 19.07 -20.58
CA PRO A 28 13.93 18.35 -20.78
C PRO A 28 14.08 17.14 -19.85
N ARG A 29 14.61 16.04 -20.39
CA ARG A 29 15.06 14.90 -19.59
C ARG A 29 16.30 15.28 -18.75
N GLY A 30 16.54 14.57 -17.65
CA GLY A 30 17.72 14.79 -16.83
C GLY A 30 18.20 13.54 -16.11
N ALA A 31 19.39 13.64 -15.53
CA ALA A 31 19.99 12.63 -14.67
C ALA A 31 20.80 13.31 -13.57
N GLY A 32 21.00 12.61 -12.47
CA GLY A 32 21.77 13.05 -11.32
C GLY A 32 22.32 11.89 -10.52
N VAL A 33 23.22 12.21 -9.61
CA VAL A 33 23.79 11.28 -8.63
C VAL A 33 23.44 11.82 -7.26
N LEU A 34 22.83 10.98 -6.43
CA LEU A 34 22.48 11.28 -5.05
C LEU A 34 23.54 10.60 -4.16
N PRO A 35 24.31 11.36 -3.38
CA PRO A 35 25.36 10.80 -2.54
C PRO A 35 24.80 9.77 -1.55
N GLU A 36 25.40 8.58 -1.53
CA GLU A 36 25.00 7.45 -0.69
C GLU A 36 24.81 7.87 0.78
N ASP A 37 25.84 8.52 1.34
CA ASP A 37 25.88 8.98 2.72
C ASP A 37 24.72 9.91 3.08
N ALA A 38 24.35 10.82 2.18
CA ALA A 38 23.25 11.76 2.42
C ALA A 38 21.90 11.04 2.33
N ALA A 39 21.73 10.18 1.32
CA ALA A 39 20.51 9.39 1.15
C ALA A 39 20.27 8.47 2.34
N MET A 40 21.27 7.70 2.77
CA MET A 40 21.09 6.74 3.86
C MET A 40 20.89 7.40 5.21
N ARG A 41 21.49 8.56 5.47
CA ARG A 41 21.17 9.33 6.68
C ARG A 41 19.70 9.76 6.68
N ALA A 42 19.19 10.26 5.56
CA ALA A 42 17.78 10.67 5.47
C ALA A 42 16.82 9.48 5.59
N VAL A 43 17.15 8.34 4.99
CA VAL A 43 16.39 7.08 5.15
C VAL A 43 16.43 6.59 6.59
N GLY A 44 17.57 6.70 7.29
CA GLY A 44 17.67 6.35 8.70
C GLY A 44 16.75 7.19 9.59
N LEU A 45 16.67 8.50 9.34
CA LEU A 45 15.72 9.38 10.05
C LEU A 45 14.26 8.97 9.83
N LEU A 46 13.92 8.56 8.60
CA LEU A 46 12.61 8.01 8.31
C LEU A 46 12.40 6.71 9.11
N ALA A 47 13.33 5.75 9.03
CA ALA A 47 13.23 4.47 9.72
C ALA A 47 13.07 4.62 11.24
N ASP A 48 13.69 5.64 11.86
CA ASP A 48 13.53 6.00 13.27
C ASP A 48 12.16 6.63 13.61
N ALA A 49 11.46 7.16 12.62
CA ALA A 49 10.10 7.70 12.76
C ALA A 49 9.00 6.63 12.61
N LEU A 50 9.31 5.49 12.00
CA LEU A 50 8.31 4.47 11.63
C LEU A 50 7.94 3.54 12.80
N PRO A 51 6.70 3.00 12.82
CA PRO A 51 6.29 2.00 13.80
C PRO A 51 7.08 0.70 13.69
N ARG A 52 7.57 0.19 14.83
CA ARG A 52 8.29 -1.10 14.93
C ARG A 52 7.58 -2.03 15.92
N PRO A 53 6.47 -2.69 15.52
CA PRO A 53 5.66 -3.48 16.45
C PRO A 53 6.37 -4.74 16.99
N ALA A 54 7.43 -5.20 16.33
CA ALA A 54 8.27 -6.29 16.81
C ALA A 54 9.22 -5.87 17.95
N GLU A 55 9.48 -4.57 18.11
CA GLU A 55 10.35 -4.02 19.15
C GLU A 55 9.52 -3.56 20.36
N PRO A 56 9.92 -3.89 21.60
CA PRO A 56 9.25 -3.39 22.79
C PRO A 56 9.16 -1.87 22.80
N GLY A 57 7.94 -1.32 22.87
CA GLY A 57 7.70 0.13 22.87
C GLY A 57 7.86 0.81 21.51
N GLY A 58 8.22 0.11 20.43
CA GLY A 58 8.47 0.73 19.11
C GLY A 58 7.23 1.41 18.52
N LEU A 59 6.05 0.83 18.73
CA LEU A 59 4.77 1.47 18.35
C LEU A 59 4.47 2.71 19.21
N GLU A 60 4.72 2.62 20.52
CA GLU A 60 4.50 3.73 21.45
C GLU A 60 5.41 4.90 21.15
N GLN A 61 6.70 4.64 20.90
CA GLN A 61 7.65 5.64 20.48
C GLN A 61 7.18 6.36 19.21
N ALA A 62 6.86 5.62 18.14
CA ALA A 62 6.43 6.22 16.87
C ALA A 62 5.19 7.12 16.98
N LEU A 63 4.28 6.81 17.92
CA LEU A 63 3.02 7.54 18.11
C LEU A 63 3.07 8.65 19.16
N THR A 64 4.11 8.71 20.00
CA THR A 64 4.16 9.67 21.12
C THR A 64 5.37 10.59 21.10
N THR A 65 6.54 10.07 20.75
CA THR A 65 7.82 10.79 20.89
C THR A 65 8.66 10.82 19.62
N GLY A 66 8.37 9.93 18.67
CA GLY A 66 9.01 9.83 17.36
C GLY A 66 8.71 11.02 16.47
N ALA A 67 9.42 11.12 15.34
CA ALA A 67 9.31 12.30 14.48
C ALA A 67 7.91 12.46 13.89
N PHE A 68 7.19 11.38 13.61
CA PHE A 68 5.81 11.45 13.10
C PHE A 68 4.75 11.74 14.18
N ALA A 69 5.15 11.88 15.45
CA ALA A 69 4.25 12.31 16.52
C ALA A 69 4.20 13.83 16.71
N ASP A 70 5.08 14.59 16.04
CA ASP A 70 5.21 16.04 16.18
C ASP A 70 5.49 16.71 14.84
N TYR A 71 4.80 17.81 14.53
CA TYR A 71 4.89 18.45 13.21
C TYR A 71 6.28 18.98 12.87
N GLU A 72 6.98 19.60 13.83
CA GLU A 72 8.29 20.20 13.56
C GLU A 72 9.38 19.14 13.41
N ARG A 73 9.30 18.04 14.19
CA ARG A 73 10.19 16.89 14.02
C ARG A 73 9.93 16.16 12.71
N GLU A 74 8.66 15.96 12.35
CA GLU A 74 8.25 15.41 11.05
C GLU A 74 8.83 16.24 9.90
N TYR A 75 8.67 17.57 9.97
CA TYR A 75 9.18 18.47 8.96
C TYR A 75 10.70 18.36 8.79
N ALA A 76 11.45 18.18 9.88
CA ALA A 76 12.89 17.97 9.80
C ALA A 76 13.25 16.71 9.02
N VAL A 77 12.50 15.61 9.18
CA VAL A 77 12.65 14.38 8.39
C VAL A 77 12.29 14.64 6.93
N ALA A 78 11.14 15.27 6.67
CA ALA A 78 10.67 15.60 5.33
C ALA A 78 11.66 16.48 4.54
N GLN A 79 12.29 17.45 5.21
CA GLN A 79 13.31 18.33 4.62
C GLN A 79 14.61 17.57 4.36
N ALA A 80 15.04 16.69 5.28
CA ALA A 80 16.22 15.85 5.08
C ALA A 80 16.04 14.93 3.86
N LEU A 81 14.87 14.29 3.73
CA LEU A 81 14.50 13.50 2.55
C LEU A 81 14.50 14.36 1.28
N SER A 82 13.94 15.57 1.32
CA SER A 82 13.94 16.49 0.17
C SER A 82 15.36 16.80 -0.33
N ARG A 83 16.25 17.18 0.59
CA ARG A 83 17.63 17.55 0.24
C ARG A 83 18.43 16.36 -0.30
N ALA A 84 18.15 15.16 0.20
CA ALA A 84 18.89 13.97 -0.16
C ALA A 84 18.38 13.29 -1.43
N LEU A 85 17.08 13.35 -1.72
CA LEU A 85 16.44 12.47 -2.71
C LEU A 85 15.81 13.18 -3.90
N LEU A 86 15.51 14.49 -3.82
CA LEU A 86 14.89 15.23 -4.92
C LEU A 86 15.97 15.96 -5.75
N PRO A 87 16.23 15.54 -7.00
CA PRO A 87 17.24 16.22 -7.84
C PRO A 87 16.83 17.65 -8.15
N TYR A 88 17.77 18.59 -8.03
CA TYR A 88 17.52 20.01 -8.28
C TYR A 88 16.85 20.28 -9.64
N GLY A 89 17.34 19.64 -10.71
CA GLY A 89 16.78 19.82 -12.05
C GLY A 89 15.31 19.38 -12.15
N LEU A 90 14.94 18.28 -11.49
CA LEU A 90 13.55 17.83 -11.42
C LEU A 90 12.72 18.76 -10.54
N ALA A 91 13.25 19.19 -9.39
CA ALA A 91 12.58 20.12 -8.48
C ALA A 91 12.20 21.43 -9.18
N ALA A 92 13.13 22.01 -9.95
CA ALA A 92 12.89 23.23 -10.71
C ALA A 92 11.76 23.06 -11.74
N GLN A 93 11.76 21.95 -12.49
CA GLN A 93 10.72 21.65 -13.47
C GLN A 93 9.33 21.48 -12.83
N LEU A 94 9.27 20.76 -11.70
CA LEU A 94 8.03 20.57 -10.95
C LEU A 94 7.50 21.89 -10.38
N TYR A 95 8.39 22.72 -9.85
CA TYR A 95 8.05 24.03 -9.31
C TYR A 95 7.52 24.99 -10.37
N GLU A 96 8.10 25.01 -11.58
CA GLU A 96 7.57 25.79 -12.69
C GLU A 96 6.14 25.39 -13.08
N LEU A 97 5.83 24.09 -13.12
CA LEU A 97 4.48 23.60 -13.39
C LEU A 97 3.51 24.01 -12.28
N TRP A 98 3.94 23.89 -11.02
CA TRP A 98 3.15 24.28 -9.86
C TRP A 98 2.79 25.78 -9.88
N GLN A 99 3.74 26.66 -10.21
CA GLN A 99 3.48 28.10 -10.36
C GLN A 99 2.46 28.42 -11.47
N ARG A 100 2.36 27.56 -12.49
CA ARG A 100 1.37 27.68 -13.58
C ARG A 100 0.03 27.03 -13.22
N GLY A 101 -0.13 26.52 -11.99
CA GLY A 101 -1.32 25.79 -11.56
C GLY A 101 -1.45 24.40 -12.19
N VAL A 102 -0.38 23.86 -12.76
CA VAL A 102 -0.37 22.53 -13.40
C VAL A 102 0.20 21.50 -12.42
N ARG A 103 -0.57 20.43 -12.20
CA ARG A 103 -0.18 19.32 -11.33
C ARG A 103 0.30 18.13 -12.16
N PRO A 104 1.61 17.90 -12.30
CA PRO A 104 2.11 16.73 -13.01
C PRO A 104 1.84 15.42 -12.24
N HIS A 105 2.03 14.30 -12.93
CA HIS A 105 2.06 12.95 -12.35
C HIS A 105 3.50 12.41 -12.36
N ILE A 106 4.01 12.05 -11.20
CA ILE A 106 5.31 11.39 -11.04
C ILE A 106 5.08 9.88 -10.97
N ARG A 107 5.64 9.14 -11.93
CA ARG A 107 5.72 7.68 -11.88
C ARG A 107 7.13 7.27 -11.48
N LEU A 108 7.29 6.82 -10.24
CA LEU A 108 8.58 6.53 -9.61
C LEU A 108 8.89 5.03 -9.63
N GLN A 109 10.07 4.68 -10.10
CA GLN A 109 10.70 3.38 -9.86
C GLN A 109 11.87 3.63 -8.90
N PRO A 110 11.68 3.46 -7.58
CA PRO A 110 12.74 3.67 -6.61
C PRO A 110 13.79 2.56 -6.71
N SER A 111 14.98 2.80 -6.18
CA SER A 111 15.95 1.74 -5.92
C SER A 111 15.61 1.06 -4.59
N PRO A 112 15.99 -0.22 -4.39
CA PRO A 112 15.70 -0.97 -3.17
C PRO A 112 15.95 -0.21 -1.87
N ARG A 113 17.05 0.53 -1.77
CA ARG A 113 17.45 1.25 -0.56
C ARG A 113 16.53 2.41 -0.17
N VAL A 114 15.78 2.96 -1.12
CA VAL A 114 14.88 4.12 -0.91
C VAL A 114 13.42 3.78 -1.22
N ALA A 115 13.10 2.51 -1.47
CA ALA A 115 11.76 2.08 -1.85
C ALA A 115 10.69 2.35 -0.78
N GLN A 116 11.08 2.42 0.49
CA GLN A 116 10.16 2.74 1.59
C GLN A 116 9.89 4.25 1.73
N VAL A 117 10.62 5.13 1.03
CA VAL A 117 10.48 6.57 1.18
C VAL A 117 9.15 7.05 0.59
N PRO A 118 8.28 7.69 1.39
CA PRO A 118 7.06 8.31 0.90
C PRO A 118 7.41 9.65 0.23
N TRP A 119 7.52 9.64 -1.09
CA TRP A 119 7.79 10.86 -1.87
C TRP A 119 6.74 11.94 -1.61
N GLU A 120 5.52 11.56 -1.25
CA GLU A 120 4.40 12.43 -0.90
C GLU A 120 4.73 13.36 0.29
N VAL A 121 5.58 12.92 1.23
CA VAL A 121 5.99 13.64 2.44
C VAL A 121 7.18 14.58 2.21
N ILE A 122 7.93 14.42 1.12
CA ILE A 122 9.09 15.26 0.82
C ILE A 122 8.69 16.74 0.86
N ALA A 123 9.47 17.58 1.56
CA ALA A 123 9.18 18.99 1.75
C ALA A 123 10.25 19.89 1.10
N PRO A 124 10.04 20.33 -0.16
CA PRO A 124 10.94 21.30 -0.80
C PRO A 124 10.98 22.65 -0.07
N ASP A 125 9.88 23.02 0.60
CA ASP A 125 9.74 24.22 1.42
C ASP A 125 8.96 23.87 2.71
N ARG A 126 8.88 24.78 3.68
CA ARG A 126 8.13 24.58 4.94
C ARG A 126 6.65 24.33 4.70
N ASP A 127 6.06 25.13 3.82
CA ASP A 127 4.61 25.14 3.62
C ASP A 127 4.18 24.28 2.43
N VAL A 128 5.14 23.65 1.74
CA VAL A 128 4.88 22.89 0.51
C VAL A 128 5.44 21.48 0.65
N ARG A 129 4.57 20.48 0.49
CA ARG A 129 4.96 19.07 0.32
C ARG A 129 4.97 18.71 -1.17
N LEU A 130 5.67 17.65 -1.54
CA LEU A 130 5.71 17.20 -2.93
C LEU A 130 4.32 16.78 -3.42
N ILE A 131 3.49 16.22 -2.53
CA ILE A 131 2.08 15.91 -2.85
C ILE A 131 1.26 17.18 -3.17
N ASP A 132 1.64 18.35 -2.66
CA ASP A 132 1.00 19.63 -3.01
C ASP A 132 1.36 20.09 -4.42
N ILE A 133 2.46 19.59 -4.99
CA ILE A 133 2.98 19.93 -6.31
C ILE A 133 2.56 18.90 -7.38
N ALA A 134 2.64 17.62 -7.07
CA ALA A 134 2.43 16.52 -8.03
C ALA A 134 1.73 15.33 -7.37
N ASP A 135 1.03 14.52 -8.16
CA ASP A 135 0.58 13.21 -7.68
C ASP A 135 1.68 12.19 -7.94
N VAL A 136 1.82 11.21 -7.05
CA VAL A 136 2.89 10.22 -7.09
C VAL A 136 2.30 8.81 -7.18
N SER A 137 2.83 8.00 -8.08
CA SER A 137 2.61 6.55 -8.10
C SER A 137 3.93 5.82 -8.28
N LEU A 138 3.97 4.57 -7.85
CA LEU A 138 5.08 3.67 -8.09
C LEU A 138 4.89 2.91 -9.41
N LEU A 139 6.00 2.53 -10.03
CA LEU A 139 6.03 1.68 -11.21
C LEU A 139 6.18 0.22 -10.80
N ALA A 140 5.28 -0.64 -11.28
CA ALA A 140 5.51 -2.07 -11.23
C ALA A 140 6.76 -2.45 -12.06
N PRO A 141 7.50 -3.52 -11.68
CA PRO A 141 8.62 -3.99 -12.48
C PRO A 141 8.19 -4.30 -13.92
N ALA A 142 8.93 -3.79 -14.91
CA ALA A 142 8.59 -3.99 -16.32
C ALA A 142 8.53 -5.47 -16.72
N SER A 143 9.35 -6.32 -16.09
CA SER A 143 9.33 -7.78 -16.28
C SER A 143 7.99 -8.41 -15.88
N VAL A 144 7.33 -7.89 -14.86
CA VAL A 144 6.01 -8.34 -14.39
C VAL A 144 4.91 -7.85 -15.33
N VAL A 145 4.95 -6.57 -15.67
CA VAL A 145 3.93 -5.93 -16.53
C VAL A 145 3.92 -6.54 -17.93
N GLN A 146 5.11 -6.79 -18.49
CA GLN A 146 5.33 -7.30 -19.84
C GLN A 146 5.48 -8.84 -19.87
N ALA A 147 5.18 -9.53 -18.77
CA ALA A 147 5.32 -10.97 -18.68
C ALA A 147 4.45 -11.68 -19.74
N PRO A 148 5.02 -12.61 -20.54
CA PRO A 148 4.24 -13.42 -21.46
C PRO A 148 3.14 -14.20 -20.73
N GLY A 149 1.91 -14.12 -21.23
CA GLY A 149 0.76 -14.80 -20.61
C GLY A 149 0.05 -14.01 -19.51
N ARG A 150 0.54 -12.82 -19.14
CA ARG A 150 -0.22 -11.90 -18.28
C ARG A 150 -1.47 -11.42 -19.03
N PHE A 151 -2.63 -11.60 -18.42
CA PHE A 151 -3.89 -11.03 -18.88
C PHE A 151 -4.27 -9.85 -18.00
N ALA A 152 -4.00 -8.62 -18.48
CA ALA A 152 -4.38 -7.40 -17.77
C ALA A 152 -5.90 -7.23 -17.81
N ARG A 153 -6.52 -6.97 -16.66
CA ARG A 153 -7.93 -6.60 -16.56
C ARG A 153 -8.03 -5.09 -16.42
N ALA A 154 -8.73 -4.45 -17.34
CA ALA A 154 -8.92 -3.01 -17.32
C ALA A 154 -10.12 -2.62 -16.46
N TRP A 155 -9.99 -1.54 -15.68
CA TRP A 155 -11.11 -1.04 -14.88
C TRP A 155 -12.36 -0.73 -15.70
N THR A 156 -12.21 -0.23 -16.92
CA THR A 156 -13.32 0.08 -17.82
C THR A 156 -14.20 -1.12 -18.13
N ASP A 157 -13.61 -2.32 -18.09
CA ASP A 157 -14.29 -3.56 -18.46
C ASP A 157 -14.91 -4.21 -17.23
N THR A 158 -14.35 -3.96 -16.05
CA THR A 158 -14.70 -4.67 -14.81
C THR A 158 -15.46 -3.82 -13.80
N ALA A 159 -15.59 -2.50 -13.99
CA ALA A 159 -16.14 -1.57 -12.99
C ALA A 159 -17.51 -1.98 -12.42
N ALA A 160 -18.36 -2.59 -13.25
CA ALA A 160 -19.70 -3.04 -12.86
C ALA A 160 -19.72 -4.35 -12.05
N HIS A 161 -18.62 -5.11 -11.99
CA HIS A 161 -18.56 -6.36 -11.25
C HIS A 161 -18.57 -6.15 -9.72
N PRO A 162 -18.87 -7.21 -8.94
CA PRO A 162 -18.80 -7.15 -7.49
C PRO A 162 -17.41 -6.85 -6.94
N ILE A 163 -17.36 -6.34 -5.73
CA ILE A 163 -16.16 -6.08 -4.94
C ILE A 163 -15.96 -7.29 -4.02
N VAL A 164 -14.79 -7.91 -4.14
CA VAL A 164 -14.37 -8.97 -3.21
C VAL A 164 -13.71 -8.32 -2.01
N ALA A 165 -14.29 -8.53 -0.83
CA ALA A 165 -13.86 -7.94 0.42
C ALA A 165 -13.40 -9.01 1.40
N VAL A 166 -12.15 -8.90 1.85
CA VAL A 166 -11.57 -9.70 2.92
C VAL A 166 -11.20 -8.74 4.04
N LEU A 167 -12.09 -8.61 5.04
CA LEU A 167 -11.99 -7.58 6.06
C LEU A 167 -11.78 -8.19 7.44
N ASP A 168 -10.56 -8.04 7.96
CA ASP A 168 -10.11 -8.54 9.26
C ASP A 168 -10.45 -10.04 9.46
N PRO A 169 -10.03 -10.95 8.56
CA PRO A 169 -10.40 -12.36 8.65
C PRO A 169 -9.94 -12.99 9.97
N ARG A 170 -10.69 -13.98 10.49
CA ARG A 170 -10.25 -14.73 11.67
C ARG A 170 -9.19 -15.75 11.27
N ILE A 171 -7.96 -15.51 11.73
CA ILE A 171 -6.84 -16.42 11.50
C ILE A 171 -6.91 -17.62 12.46
N PRO A 172 -7.01 -18.86 11.97
CA PRO A 172 -7.12 -20.05 12.83
C PRO A 172 -5.93 -20.18 13.80
N GLY A 173 -6.21 -20.49 15.06
CA GLY A 173 -5.17 -20.64 16.09
C GLY A 173 -4.68 -19.33 16.73
N PHE A 174 -5.32 -18.20 16.38
CA PHE A 174 -5.03 -16.88 16.92
C PHE A 174 -6.27 -16.25 17.56
N ARG A 175 -6.09 -15.70 18.76
CA ARG A 175 -7.15 -14.97 19.46
C ARG A 175 -7.24 -13.53 18.94
N ALA A 176 -8.37 -12.88 19.16
CA ALA A 176 -8.60 -11.51 18.70
C ALA A 176 -7.64 -10.47 19.32
N ASP A 177 -7.03 -10.78 20.46
CA ASP A 177 -6.06 -9.97 21.20
C ASP A 177 -4.60 -10.44 21.01
N SER A 178 -4.36 -11.35 20.05
CA SER A 178 -3.02 -11.89 19.77
C SER A 178 -2.34 -11.21 18.58
N THR A 179 -1.13 -11.65 18.23
CA THR A 179 -0.29 -11.06 17.16
C THR A 179 -0.98 -11.04 15.79
N LEU A 180 -1.76 -12.06 15.45
CA LEU A 180 -2.63 -12.11 14.26
C LEU A 180 -4.11 -11.95 14.66
N GLY A 181 -4.37 -11.12 15.66
CA GLY A 181 -5.69 -10.79 16.19
C GLY A 181 -6.46 -9.78 15.33
N SER A 182 -7.46 -9.14 15.91
CA SER A 182 -8.28 -8.13 15.19
C SER A 182 -7.44 -6.91 14.84
N VAL A 183 -7.48 -6.47 13.59
CA VAL A 183 -6.93 -5.16 13.20
C VAL A 183 -7.97 -4.04 13.26
N LEU A 184 -9.26 -4.37 13.06
CA LEU A 184 -10.37 -3.39 13.08
C LEU A 184 -11.14 -3.35 14.40
N GLY A 185 -10.83 -4.26 15.33
CA GLY A 185 -11.54 -4.38 16.59
C GLY A 185 -13.01 -4.80 16.39
N ARG A 186 -13.88 -4.39 17.31
CA ARG A 186 -15.31 -4.68 17.22
C ARG A 186 -16.00 -3.66 16.31
N MET A 187 -16.54 -4.14 15.19
CA MET A 187 -17.28 -3.31 14.24
C MET A 187 -18.71 -3.03 14.73
N THR A 188 -19.22 -1.82 14.49
CA THR A 188 -20.62 -1.43 14.69
C THR A 188 -21.24 -0.93 13.38
N PRO A 189 -22.57 -0.94 13.21
CA PRO A 189 -23.21 -0.46 11.99
C PRO A 189 -22.94 1.02 11.67
N GLU A 190 -22.66 1.84 12.69
CA GLU A 190 -22.42 3.29 12.57
C GLU A 190 -20.99 3.60 12.10
N ALA A 191 -20.08 2.64 12.25
CA ALA A 191 -18.68 2.80 11.86
C ALA A 191 -18.57 3.18 10.37
N PRO A 192 -17.65 4.08 9.98
CA PRO A 192 -17.52 4.55 8.60
C PRO A 192 -17.39 3.39 7.59
N LEU A 193 -16.59 2.38 7.94
CA LEU A 193 -16.34 1.24 7.07
C LEU A 193 -17.57 0.33 6.95
N ALA A 194 -18.31 0.10 8.04
CA ALA A 194 -19.56 -0.67 8.00
C ALA A 194 -20.63 0.02 7.15
N ARG A 195 -20.79 1.35 7.27
CA ARG A 195 -21.70 2.14 6.41
C ARG A 195 -21.33 2.04 4.93
N ARG A 196 -20.02 2.02 4.65
CA ARG A 196 -19.51 1.85 3.29
C ARG A 196 -19.86 0.46 2.73
N MET A 197 -19.69 -0.59 3.51
CA MET A 197 -20.07 -1.95 3.12
C MET A 197 -21.59 -2.09 2.97
N ALA A 198 -22.38 -1.39 3.80
CA ALA A 198 -23.84 -1.37 3.69
C ALA A 198 -24.31 -0.82 2.33
N ARG A 199 -23.62 0.19 1.79
CA ARG A 199 -23.90 0.70 0.44
C ARG A 199 -23.68 -0.37 -0.62
N TYR A 200 -22.55 -1.07 -0.61
CA TYR A 200 -22.29 -2.14 -1.57
C TYR A 200 -23.22 -3.33 -1.41
N LEU A 201 -23.64 -3.65 -0.18
CA LEU A 201 -24.63 -4.68 0.07
C LEU A 201 -26.00 -4.30 -0.55
N ALA A 202 -26.44 -3.05 -0.38
CA ALA A 202 -27.69 -2.56 -0.96
C ALA A 202 -27.67 -2.53 -2.50
N GLU A 203 -26.48 -2.38 -3.09
CA GLU A 203 -26.25 -2.40 -4.54
C GLU A 203 -26.02 -3.82 -5.11
N ASP A 204 -26.05 -4.88 -4.27
CA ASP A 204 -25.61 -6.25 -4.62
C ASP A 204 -24.22 -6.31 -5.28
N ARG A 205 -23.31 -5.44 -4.82
CA ARG A 205 -21.91 -5.39 -5.26
C ARG A 205 -20.94 -5.97 -4.25
N LEU A 206 -21.37 -6.38 -3.06
CA LEU A 206 -20.46 -6.89 -2.03
C LEU A 206 -20.32 -8.42 -2.09
N ARG A 207 -19.09 -8.93 -2.09
CA ARG A 207 -18.76 -10.33 -1.84
C ARG A 207 -17.77 -10.43 -0.66
N PRO A 208 -17.96 -11.33 0.32
CA PRO A 208 -18.97 -12.40 0.38
C PRO A 208 -20.40 -11.89 0.58
N GLU A 209 -21.37 -12.71 0.22
CA GLU A 209 -22.77 -12.46 0.53
C GLU A 209 -23.00 -12.55 2.04
N VAL A 210 -23.71 -11.56 2.58
CA VAL A 210 -23.92 -11.35 4.02
C VAL A 210 -25.33 -10.84 4.28
N ALA A 211 -25.87 -11.15 5.46
CA ALA A 211 -27.18 -10.65 5.87
C ALA A 211 -27.14 -9.17 6.30
N GLY A 212 -26.06 -8.76 6.98
CA GLY A 212 -25.82 -7.38 7.39
C GLY A 212 -24.40 -6.89 7.09
N PRO A 213 -24.20 -5.56 7.08
CA PRO A 213 -22.90 -4.97 6.74
C PRO A 213 -21.80 -5.27 7.74
N VAL A 214 -22.13 -5.67 8.97
CA VAL A 214 -21.15 -6.05 10.00
C VAL A 214 -20.68 -7.50 9.84
N ASP A 215 -21.45 -8.35 9.14
CA ASP A 215 -21.14 -9.79 9.01
C ASP A 215 -20.02 -10.08 8.01
N VAL A 216 -19.58 -9.06 7.26
CA VAL A 216 -18.43 -9.18 6.34
C VAL A 216 -17.09 -9.21 7.09
N PHE A 217 -17.06 -8.71 8.33
CA PHE A 217 -15.84 -8.63 9.15
C PHE A 217 -15.64 -9.89 9.98
N ARG A 218 -14.39 -10.22 10.31
CA ARG A 218 -14.06 -11.33 11.23
C ARG A 218 -14.63 -12.69 10.79
N ARG A 219 -14.74 -12.92 9.48
CA ARG A 219 -15.20 -14.19 8.91
C ARG A 219 -14.18 -15.30 9.06
N THR A 220 -14.65 -16.54 9.17
CA THR A 220 -13.85 -17.77 9.30
C THR A 220 -13.82 -18.60 8.01
N ASP A 221 -14.51 -18.16 6.97
CA ASP A 221 -14.73 -18.89 5.72
C ASP A 221 -14.21 -18.12 4.48
N VAL A 222 -13.41 -17.08 4.72
CA VAL A 222 -12.71 -16.30 3.68
C VAL A 222 -11.27 -16.81 3.55
N ASP A 223 -11.14 -18.08 3.19
CA ASP A 223 -9.86 -18.75 2.94
C ASP A 223 -9.39 -18.60 1.47
N ARG A 224 -8.29 -19.26 1.12
CA ARG A 224 -7.71 -19.19 -0.23
C ARG A 224 -8.61 -19.79 -1.32
N ASP A 225 -9.40 -20.82 -0.97
CA ASP A 225 -10.27 -21.51 -1.93
C ASP A 225 -11.50 -20.66 -2.21
N TRP A 226 -12.10 -20.10 -1.16
CA TRP A 226 -13.14 -19.09 -1.27
C TRP A 226 -12.67 -17.89 -2.08
N LEU A 227 -11.48 -17.35 -1.80
CA LEU A 227 -10.94 -16.20 -2.51
C LEU A 227 -10.80 -16.51 -4.01
N GLY A 228 -10.23 -17.67 -4.35
CA GLY A 228 -10.10 -18.11 -5.73
C GLY A 228 -11.46 -18.28 -6.43
N ALA A 229 -12.45 -18.86 -5.74
CA ALA A 229 -13.81 -19.02 -6.27
C ALA A 229 -14.49 -17.66 -6.51
N ALA A 230 -14.40 -16.74 -5.54
CA ALA A 230 -14.97 -15.40 -5.65
C ALA A 230 -14.35 -14.61 -6.81
N LEU A 231 -13.02 -14.68 -6.97
CA LEU A 231 -12.31 -14.01 -8.06
C LEU A 231 -12.65 -14.60 -9.43
N ARG A 232 -12.74 -15.93 -9.54
CA ARG A 232 -13.13 -16.61 -10.79
C ARG A 232 -14.59 -16.33 -11.20
N ALA A 233 -15.47 -16.06 -10.24
CA ALA A 233 -16.85 -15.63 -10.50
C ALA A 233 -16.93 -14.20 -11.11
N GLY A 234 -15.83 -13.44 -11.04
CA GLY A 234 -15.72 -12.08 -11.56
C GLY A 234 -15.74 -11.04 -10.46
N ALA A 235 -14.78 -10.12 -10.50
CA ALA A 235 -14.65 -9.05 -9.53
C ALA A 235 -14.17 -7.75 -10.20
N SER A 236 -14.71 -6.62 -9.76
CA SER A 236 -14.24 -5.30 -10.16
C SER A 236 -12.96 -4.97 -9.41
N ARG A 237 -12.93 -5.31 -8.11
CA ARG A 237 -11.88 -4.93 -7.18
C ARG A 237 -11.75 -5.95 -6.05
N LEU A 238 -10.57 -5.98 -5.45
CA LEU A 238 -10.28 -6.70 -4.22
C LEU A 238 -9.86 -5.70 -3.14
N ILE A 239 -10.55 -5.71 -2.00
CA ILE A 239 -10.12 -4.99 -0.80
C ILE A 239 -9.75 -6.00 0.28
N TYR A 240 -8.48 -5.96 0.69
CA TYR A 240 -7.94 -6.75 1.78
C TYR A 240 -7.57 -5.83 2.93
N VAL A 241 -8.11 -6.09 4.12
CA VAL A 241 -7.70 -5.46 5.37
C VAL A 241 -7.37 -6.57 6.35
N GLY A 242 -6.14 -6.64 6.85
CA GLY A 242 -5.75 -7.75 7.70
C GLY A 242 -4.25 -7.77 7.99
N HIS A 243 -3.69 -8.98 8.03
CA HIS A 243 -2.29 -9.20 8.36
C HIS A 243 -1.50 -9.65 7.14
N VAL A 244 -0.32 -9.07 7.00
CA VAL A 244 0.71 -9.55 6.10
C VAL A 244 1.96 -9.80 6.93
N THR A 245 2.59 -10.94 6.70
CA THR A 245 3.98 -11.16 7.12
C THR A 245 4.86 -10.80 5.95
N ALA A 246 5.55 -9.67 6.05
CA ALA A 246 6.47 -9.22 5.00
C ALA A 246 7.72 -10.10 4.98
N ALA A 247 8.26 -10.33 3.79
CA ALA A 247 9.56 -10.94 3.65
C ALA A 247 10.65 -10.00 4.20
N ALA A 248 11.64 -10.58 4.88
CA ALA A 248 12.79 -9.83 5.37
C ALA A 248 13.70 -9.43 4.18
N PRO A 249 14.00 -8.15 3.93
CA PRO A 249 14.80 -7.71 2.77
C PRO A 249 16.13 -8.45 2.61
N GLU A 250 16.78 -8.77 3.73
CA GLU A 250 18.05 -9.51 3.79
C GLU A 250 17.95 -10.96 3.30
N SER A 251 16.74 -11.54 3.24
CA SER A 251 16.54 -12.89 2.69
C SER A 251 16.74 -12.93 1.17
N GLY A 252 16.52 -11.80 0.50
CA GLY A 252 16.47 -11.72 -0.96
C GLY A 252 15.25 -12.40 -1.59
N ARG A 253 14.29 -12.89 -0.79
CA ARG A 253 13.14 -13.69 -1.23
C ARG A 253 11.83 -12.93 -1.01
N SER A 254 11.53 -11.99 -1.90
CA SER A 254 10.30 -11.21 -1.78
C SER A 254 9.03 -12.06 -1.95
N GLU A 255 9.12 -13.18 -2.67
CA GLU A 255 8.03 -14.12 -2.91
C GLU A 255 7.56 -14.87 -1.65
N ASP A 256 8.34 -14.83 -0.57
CA ASP A 256 7.99 -15.39 0.73
C ASP A 256 7.03 -14.47 1.52
N ALA A 257 6.64 -13.30 1.01
CA ALA A 257 5.65 -12.44 1.66
C ALA A 257 4.28 -13.14 1.75
N GLU A 258 3.63 -13.08 2.91
CA GLU A 258 2.49 -13.92 3.25
C GLU A 258 1.23 -13.11 3.57
N LEU A 259 0.12 -13.41 2.89
CA LEU A 259 -1.21 -12.89 3.14
C LEU A 259 -1.98 -13.83 4.08
N HIS A 260 -2.42 -13.33 5.23
CA HIS A 260 -3.15 -14.14 6.20
C HIS A 260 -4.66 -14.13 5.93
N LEU A 261 -5.19 -15.32 5.62
CA LEU A 261 -6.61 -15.59 5.37
C LEU A 261 -7.17 -16.56 6.42
N ALA A 262 -8.43 -16.95 6.32
CA ALA A 262 -9.03 -17.95 7.22
C ALA A 262 -8.56 -19.41 6.96
N CYS A 263 -7.47 -19.60 6.22
CA CYS A 263 -6.91 -20.91 5.86
C CYS A 263 -6.49 -21.72 7.10
N THR A 264 -6.82 -23.01 7.14
CA THR A 264 -6.26 -23.95 8.12
C THR A 264 -4.84 -24.38 7.71
N ALA A 265 -4.14 -25.10 8.60
CA ALA A 265 -2.82 -25.67 8.31
C ALA A 265 -2.82 -26.71 7.18
N ASP A 266 -3.98 -27.35 6.95
CA ASP A 266 -4.16 -28.40 5.93
C ASP A 266 -4.26 -27.84 4.51
N ALA A 267 -4.40 -26.52 4.36
CA ALA A 267 -4.47 -25.89 3.05
C ALA A 267 -3.20 -26.18 2.23
N VAL A 268 -3.36 -26.45 0.94
CA VAL A 268 -2.24 -26.67 0.01
C VAL A 268 -1.61 -25.32 -0.34
N GLY A 269 -0.29 -25.21 -0.17
CA GLY A 269 0.48 -24.04 -0.57
C GLY A 269 1.96 -24.12 -0.17
N PHE A 270 2.73 -23.14 -0.61
CA PHE A 270 4.18 -23.08 -0.40
C PHE A 270 4.59 -22.54 0.96
N ALA A 271 3.80 -21.65 1.57
CA ALA A 271 4.11 -21.11 2.90
C ALA A 271 4.08 -22.20 3.97
N GLU A 272 5.00 -22.16 4.93
CA GLU A 272 5.00 -23.11 6.05
C GLU A 272 3.81 -22.86 7.00
N PRO A 273 3.16 -23.90 7.56
CA PRO A 273 2.13 -23.69 8.56
C PRO A 273 2.68 -23.08 9.84
N SER A 274 1.92 -22.15 10.41
CA SER A 274 2.12 -21.64 11.75
C SER A 274 0.92 -21.99 12.62
N ARG A 275 1.14 -22.80 13.66
CA ARG A 275 0.07 -23.38 14.50
C ARG A 275 -0.93 -24.16 13.64
N THR A 276 -2.20 -23.72 13.61
CA THR A 276 -3.29 -24.35 12.86
C THR A 276 -3.66 -23.57 11.60
N HIS A 277 -2.76 -22.70 11.10
CA HIS A 277 -2.99 -21.81 9.97
C HIS A 277 -1.85 -21.91 8.96
N ARG A 278 -2.16 -21.90 7.66
CA ARG A 278 -1.19 -21.71 6.58
C ARG A 278 -1.54 -20.46 5.78
N PRO A 279 -0.66 -19.46 5.70
CA PRO A 279 -0.95 -18.25 4.95
C PRO A 279 -0.81 -18.45 3.43
N LEU A 280 -1.33 -17.51 2.66
CA LEU A 280 -1.24 -17.48 1.20
C LEU A 280 -0.05 -16.60 0.80
N SER A 281 1.04 -17.20 0.34
CA SER A 281 2.26 -16.47 -0.05
C SER A 281 2.15 -15.81 -1.41
N ALA A 282 3.00 -14.81 -1.69
CA ALA A 282 3.19 -14.29 -3.03
C ALA A 282 3.63 -15.40 -4.00
N LYS A 283 4.43 -16.35 -3.53
CA LYS A 283 4.80 -17.56 -4.27
C LYS A 283 3.59 -18.41 -4.66
N ASP A 284 2.61 -18.60 -3.77
CA ASP A 284 1.34 -19.25 -4.11
C ASP A 284 0.62 -18.49 -5.23
N LEU A 285 0.49 -17.17 -5.11
CA LEU A 285 -0.19 -16.33 -6.09
C LEU A 285 0.48 -16.31 -7.47
N LEU A 286 1.82 -16.45 -7.51
CA LEU A 286 2.60 -16.50 -8.74
C LEU A 286 2.59 -17.90 -9.37
N LEU A 287 2.89 -18.93 -8.57
CA LEU A 287 3.14 -20.29 -9.05
C LEU A 287 1.92 -21.21 -8.96
N GLY A 288 0.88 -20.85 -8.22
CA GLY A 288 -0.28 -21.69 -7.99
C GLY A 288 0.10 -22.97 -7.25
N THR A 289 -0.05 -24.11 -7.91
CA THR A 289 0.30 -25.43 -7.36
C THR A 289 1.48 -26.10 -8.06
N HIS A 290 2.26 -25.35 -8.85
CA HIS A 290 3.47 -25.88 -9.48
C HIS A 290 4.40 -26.54 -8.46
N THR A 291 5.00 -27.67 -8.81
CA THR A 291 5.91 -28.48 -7.96
C THR A 291 5.30 -29.11 -6.69
N ILE A 292 4.10 -28.71 -6.28
CA ILE A 292 3.43 -29.22 -5.06
C ILE A 292 2.15 -30.03 -5.34
N HIS A 293 1.72 -30.09 -6.60
CA HIS A 293 0.59 -30.91 -7.04
C HIS A 293 0.92 -31.64 -8.37
N PRO A 294 0.49 -32.90 -8.57
CA PRO A 294 0.79 -33.67 -9.79
C PRO A 294 0.17 -33.08 -11.07
N GLU A 295 -0.97 -32.42 -10.94
CA GLU A 295 -1.63 -31.66 -12.00
C GLU A 295 -1.59 -30.17 -11.61
N PRO A 296 -0.49 -29.45 -11.88
CA PRO A 296 -0.32 -28.10 -11.40
C PRO A 296 -1.22 -27.11 -12.16
N VAL A 297 -1.77 -26.15 -11.42
CA VAL A 297 -2.54 -25.03 -11.96
C VAL A 297 -1.78 -23.75 -11.66
N ALA A 298 -1.71 -22.83 -12.63
CA ALA A 298 -0.99 -21.58 -12.45
C ALA A 298 -1.70 -20.66 -11.46
N GLY A 299 -0.93 -19.87 -10.70
CA GLY A 299 -1.47 -18.95 -9.70
C GLY A 299 -2.52 -17.98 -10.26
N PRO A 300 -2.27 -17.29 -11.39
CA PRO A 300 -3.27 -16.41 -12.02
C PRO A 300 -4.56 -17.11 -12.49
N GLN A 301 -4.56 -18.43 -12.64
CA GLN A 301 -5.78 -19.20 -12.94
C GLN A 301 -6.56 -19.55 -11.66
N LEU A 302 -5.86 -19.82 -10.55
CA LEU A 302 -6.47 -20.05 -9.25
C LEU A 302 -7.03 -18.74 -8.65
N TRP A 303 -6.25 -17.67 -8.70
CA TRP A 303 -6.59 -16.36 -8.15
C TRP A 303 -6.47 -15.28 -9.24
N PRO A 304 -7.45 -15.20 -10.16
CA PRO A 304 -7.46 -14.18 -11.21
C PRO A 304 -7.74 -12.81 -10.61
N MET A 305 -6.68 -12.04 -10.33
CA MET A 305 -6.81 -10.76 -9.65
C MET A 305 -7.63 -9.76 -10.45
N PRO A 306 -8.53 -9.00 -9.80
CA PRO A 306 -9.31 -8.00 -10.48
C PRO A 306 -8.43 -6.83 -10.93
N SER A 307 -8.99 -5.89 -11.69
CA SER A 307 -8.25 -4.72 -12.20
C SER A 307 -7.58 -3.91 -11.08
N ARG A 308 -8.23 -3.78 -9.92
CA ARG A 308 -7.73 -2.96 -8.81
C ARG A 308 -7.72 -3.73 -7.51
N VAL A 309 -6.59 -3.67 -6.81
CA VAL A 309 -6.39 -4.37 -5.53
C VAL A 309 -5.91 -3.39 -4.47
N ALA A 310 -6.57 -3.38 -3.30
CA ALA A 310 -6.11 -2.67 -2.11
C ALA A 310 -5.64 -3.70 -1.07
N LEU A 311 -4.34 -3.68 -0.74
CA LEU A 311 -3.74 -4.47 0.32
C LEU A 311 -3.45 -3.55 1.52
N ILE A 312 -4.38 -3.49 2.46
CA ILE A 312 -4.29 -2.63 3.64
C ILE A 312 -3.86 -3.49 4.82
N ALA A 313 -2.57 -3.78 4.86
CA ALA A 313 -1.92 -4.57 5.90
C ALA A 313 -0.45 -4.14 6.02
N CYS A 314 0.14 -4.35 7.19
CA CYS A 314 1.52 -3.97 7.51
C CYS A 314 2.51 -4.46 6.44
N GLU A 315 3.28 -3.53 5.84
CA GLU A 315 4.33 -3.83 4.86
C GLU A 315 3.91 -4.67 3.64
N SER A 316 2.63 -4.64 3.29
CA SER A 316 2.06 -5.34 2.12
C SER A 316 2.61 -4.87 0.77
N GLY A 317 3.26 -3.71 0.71
CA GLY A 317 3.91 -3.12 -0.47
C GLY A 317 5.43 -3.18 -0.44
N GLY A 318 6.02 -4.10 0.33
CA GLY A 318 7.46 -4.19 0.55
C GLY A 318 8.31 -4.65 -0.65
N ASP A 319 7.69 -5.12 -1.74
CA ASP A 319 8.35 -5.78 -2.88
C ASP A 319 9.52 -5.00 -3.46
N LEU A 320 9.40 -3.68 -3.57
CA LEU A 320 10.40 -2.83 -4.21
C LEU A 320 11.68 -2.64 -3.37
N ARG A 321 11.71 -3.16 -2.14
CA ARG A 321 12.91 -3.21 -1.28
C ARG A 321 13.88 -4.33 -1.69
N PHE A 322 13.50 -5.15 -2.67
CA PHE A 322 14.28 -6.28 -3.16
C PHE A 322 14.76 -6.01 -4.58
N SER A 323 15.92 -6.57 -4.96
CA SER A 323 16.39 -6.56 -6.35
C SER A 323 15.43 -7.34 -7.26
N GLU A 324 14.91 -8.46 -6.76
CA GLU A 324 13.85 -9.24 -7.39
C GLU A 324 12.53 -8.92 -6.68
N ALA A 325 11.75 -7.99 -7.24
CA ALA A 325 10.48 -7.54 -6.69
C ALA A 325 9.32 -8.46 -7.14
N LEU A 326 9.25 -9.65 -6.56
CA LEU A 326 8.25 -10.71 -6.79
C LEU A 326 7.35 -10.94 -5.57
N GLY A 327 7.17 -9.92 -4.73
CA GLY A 327 6.29 -10.00 -3.56
C GLY A 327 4.80 -9.86 -3.91
N LEU A 328 3.99 -9.47 -2.92
CA LEU A 328 2.54 -9.47 -3.04
C LEU A 328 2.05 -8.50 -4.12
N THR A 329 2.61 -7.30 -4.24
CA THR A 329 2.14 -6.33 -5.26
C THR A 329 2.44 -6.82 -6.67
N ALA A 330 3.62 -7.41 -6.90
CA ALA A 330 3.99 -8.02 -8.17
C ALA A 330 3.11 -9.23 -8.48
N ALA A 331 2.79 -10.05 -7.47
CA ALA A 331 1.86 -11.16 -7.62
C ALA A 331 0.45 -10.69 -8.01
N MET A 332 -0.04 -9.60 -7.42
CA MET A 332 -1.34 -9.02 -7.78
C MET A 332 -1.36 -8.52 -9.24
N VAL A 333 -0.31 -7.81 -9.67
CA VAL A 333 -0.17 -7.34 -11.05
C VAL A 333 -0.07 -8.51 -12.03
N THR A 334 0.70 -9.55 -11.68
CA THR A 334 0.81 -10.80 -12.47
C THR A 334 -0.54 -11.48 -12.61
N GLY A 335 -1.35 -11.51 -11.54
CA GLY A 335 -2.69 -12.08 -11.51
C GLY A 335 -3.72 -11.34 -12.37
N GLY A 336 -3.40 -10.12 -12.82
CA GLY A 336 -4.20 -9.33 -13.76
C GLY A 336 -4.50 -7.90 -13.34
N ALA A 337 -4.10 -7.48 -12.14
CA ALA A 337 -4.32 -6.11 -11.68
C ALA A 337 -3.56 -5.09 -12.56
N GLU A 338 -4.23 -4.00 -12.91
CA GLU A 338 -3.61 -2.80 -13.48
C GLU A 338 -3.07 -1.87 -12.39
N LEU A 339 -3.60 -1.99 -11.16
CA LEU A 339 -3.29 -1.10 -10.04
C LEU A 339 -3.37 -1.83 -8.70
N VAL A 340 -2.38 -1.59 -7.84
CA VAL A 340 -2.33 -2.10 -6.47
C VAL A 340 -2.03 -0.95 -5.51
N THR A 341 -2.89 -0.70 -4.52
CA THR A 341 -2.56 0.18 -3.39
C THR A 341 -2.15 -0.67 -2.21
N ALA A 342 -0.95 -0.42 -1.66
CA ALA A 342 -0.39 -1.22 -0.58
C ALA A 342 0.35 -0.33 0.44
N SER A 343 0.68 -0.89 1.61
CA SER A 343 1.39 -0.14 2.66
C SER A 343 2.90 -0.38 2.67
N ARG A 344 3.67 0.67 2.99
CA ARG A 344 5.13 0.68 3.02
C ARG A 344 5.73 0.22 4.35
N TRP A 345 4.96 0.29 5.44
CA TRP A 345 5.41 0.02 6.82
C TRP A 345 4.26 -0.49 7.70
N PRO A 346 4.52 -0.90 8.95
CA PRO A 346 3.47 -1.36 9.85
C PRO A 346 2.46 -0.27 10.20
N LEU A 347 1.18 -0.61 10.14
CA LEU A 347 0.09 0.35 10.30
C LEU A 347 -0.44 0.38 11.75
N PRO A 348 -0.52 1.56 12.40
CA PRO A 348 -1.22 1.68 13.66
C PRO A 348 -2.73 1.46 13.49
N THR A 349 -3.36 0.73 14.41
CA THR A 349 -4.82 0.57 14.45
C THR A 349 -5.50 1.79 15.07
N ASP A 350 -6.79 1.98 14.83
CA ASP A 350 -7.59 3.02 15.50
C ASP A 350 -7.45 2.94 17.03
N PHE A 351 -7.42 1.72 17.57
CA PHE A 351 -7.21 1.48 19.00
C PHE A 351 -5.83 1.97 19.48
N ALA A 352 -4.78 1.83 18.66
CA ALA A 352 -3.45 2.34 18.99
C ALA A 352 -3.45 3.88 19.04
N PHE A 353 -4.05 4.55 18.06
CA PHE A 353 -4.20 6.02 18.11
C PHE A 353 -4.93 6.48 19.38
N GLN A 354 -6.01 5.79 19.76
CA GLN A 354 -6.81 6.16 20.93
C GLN A 354 -6.09 5.90 22.26
N ARG A 355 -5.47 4.72 22.41
CA ARG A 355 -4.90 4.28 23.69
C ARG A 355 -3.47 4.73 23.92
N VAL A 356 -2.67 4.77 22.87
CA VAL A 356 -1.24 5.05 22.94
C VAL A 356 -0.99 6.53 22.66
N ALA A 357 -1.63 7.08 21.63
CA ALA A 357 -1.41 8.47 21.23
C ALA A 357 -2.40 9.48 21.83
N GLY A 358 -3.41 9.01 22.57
CA GLY A 358 -4.41 9.88 23.20
C GLY A 358 -5.39 10.53 22.22
N ALA A 359 -5.55 9.99 21.01
CA ALA A 359 -6.56 10.47 20.07
C ALA A 359 -7.97 10.31 20.65
N PRO A 360 -8.95 11.17 20.30
CA PRO A 360 -10.32 11.04 20.77
C PRO A 360 -10.92 9.67 20.44
N ALA A 361 -11.81 9.13 21.28
CA ALA A 361 -12.39 7.80 21.10
C ALA A 361 -13.17 7.62 19.77
N GLN A 362 -13.64 8.73 19.19
CA GLN A 362 -14.31 8.77 17.90
C GLN A 362 -13.37 8.89 16.70
N ALA A 363 -12.08 9.12 16.91
CA ALA A 363 -11.10 9.16 15.84
C ALA A 363 -10.83 7.74 15.33
N LEU A 364 -11.11 7.51 14.04
CA LEU A 364 -10.97 6.23 13.36
C LEU A 364 -10.08 6.36 12.12
N PRO A 365 -8.84 6.85 12.26
CA PRO A 365 -7.99 7.22 11.12
C PRO A 365 -7.69 6.04 10.18
N LEU A 366 -7.55 4.80 10.69
CA LEU A 366 -7.36 3.61 9.85
C LEU A 366 -8.60 3.31 9.02
N GLN A 367 -9.80 3.36 9.62
CA GLN A 367 -11.04 3.16 8.88
C GLN A 367 -11.29 4.26 7.86
N GLU A 368 -10.95 5.51 8.18
CA GLU A 368 -11.01 6.63 7.24
C GLU A 368 -10.06 6.42 6.05
N ALA A 369 -8.83 5.94 6.30
CA ALA A 369 -7.89 5.59 5.25
C ALA A 369 -8.40 4.44 4.37
N ILE A 370 -8.96 3.38 4.96
CA ILE A 370 -9.59 2.27 4.22
C ILE A 370 -10.71 2.79 3.32
N CYS A 371 -11.59 3.64 3.85
CA CYS A 371 -12.67 4.23 3.08
C CYS A 371 -12.15 5.11 1.94
N ALA A 372 -11.11 5.91 2.19
CA ALA A 372 -10.54 6.79 1.17
C ALA A 372 -9.87 6.00 0.03
N ILE A 373 -9.14 4.92 0.35
CA ILE A 373 -8.54 4.04 -0.65
C ILE A 373 -9.63 3.35 -1.47
N ASP A 374 -10.64 2.79 -0.81
CA ASP A 374 -11.78 2.17 -1.52
C ASP A 374 -12.52 3.20 -2.41
N GLU A 375 -12.60 4.46 -2.00
CA GLU A 375 -13.23 5.51 -2.80
C GLU A 375 -12.40 5.90 -4.00
N ALA A 376 -11.11 6.09 -3.80
CA ALA A 376 -10.18 6.35 -4.87
C ALA A 376 -10.25 5.25 -5.93
N HIS A 377 -10.37 3.99 -5.51
CA HIS A 377 -10.48 2.85 -6.40
C HIS A 377 -11.83 2.75 -7.15
N GLU A 378 -12.87 3.53 -6.82
CA GLU A 378 -14.08 3.65 -7.66
C GLU A 378 -13.90 4.75 -8.73
N GLN A 379 -12.92 5.65 -8.58
CA GLN A 379 -12.74 6.77 -9.51
C GLN A 379 -12.00 6.35 -10.78
N PRO A 380 -12.21 7.03 -11.93
CA PRO A 380 -11.44 6.77 -13.14
C PRO A 380 -9.92 6.91 -12.94
N ASP A 381 -9.49 7.84 -12.09
CA ASP A 381 -8.10 8.06 -11.71
C ASP A 381 -7.90 7.91 -10.18
N PRO A 382 -7.59 6.68 -9.71
CA PRO A 382 -7.39 6.41 -8.29
C PRO A 382 -6.17 7.10 -7.69
N VAL A 383 -5.13 7.35 -8.49
CA VAL A 383 -3.91 8.01 -8.00
C VAL A 383 -4.22 9.44 -7.60
N THR A 384 -4.91 10.18 -8.48
CA THR A 384 -5.35 11.55 -8.20
C THR A 384 -6.33 11.61 -7.03
N ALA A 385 -7.28 10.68 -6.98
CA ALA A 385 -8.28 10.63 -5.92
C ALA A 385 -7.66 10.34 -4.54
N LEU A 386 -6.73 9.38 -4.45
CA LEU A 386 -6.00 9.10 -3.20
C LEU A 386 -5.10 10.27 -2.80
N ALA A 387 -4.39 10.87 -3.76
CA ALA A 387 -3.55 12.04 -3.52
C ALA A 387 -4.36 13.23 -2.97
N ALA A 388 -5.62 13.40 -3.38
CA ALA A 388 -6.49 14.41 -2.81
C ALA A 388 -6.74 14.20 -1.31
N TRP A 389 -7.08 12.98 -0.91
CA TRP A 389 -7.22 12.63 0.51
C TRP A 389 -5.91 12.80 1.28
N GLN A 390 -4.77 12.40 0.71
CA GLN A 390 -3.46 12.58 1.34
C GLN A 390 -3.11 14.06 1.55
N ARG A 391 -3.44 14.94 0.60
CA ARG A 391 -3.29 16.40 0.75
C ARG A 391 -4.19 16.96 1.85
N ASP A 392 -5.42 16.48 1.95
CA ASP A 392 -6.33 16.92 3.02
C ASP A 392 -5.81 16.50 4.40
N ARG A 393 -5.20 15.30 4.52
CA ARG A 393 -4.52 14.85 5.74
C ARG A 393 -3.25 15.64 6.03
N SER A 394 -2.43 15.90 5.02
CA SER A 394 -1.22 16.73 5.14
C SER A 394 -1.55 18.15 5.60
N THR A 395 -2.62 18.74 5.05
CA THR A 395 -3.11 20.06 5.47
C THR A 395 -3.63 20.03 6.90
N ALA A 396 -4.45 19.04 7.27
CA ALA A 396 -4.94 18.90 8.64
C ALA A 396 -3.82 18.66 9.66
N TRP A 397 -2.76 17.93 9.28
CA TRP A 397 -1.56 17.75 10.09
C TRP A 397 -0.81 19.06 10.31
N ARG A 398 -0.59 19.82 9.23
CA ARG A 398 0.03 21.15 9.30
C ARG A 398 -0.75 22.12 10.17
N ASP A 399 -2.06 22.15 10.02
CA ASP A 399 -2.93 23.11 10.70
C ASP A 399 -3.18 22.78 12.16
N THR A 400 -3.20 21.49 12.52
CA THR A 400 -3.65 21.05 13.85
C THR A 400 -2.62 20.29 14.67
N GLY A 401 -1.59 19.71 14.03
CA GLY A 401 -0.60 18.86 14.70
C GLY A 401 -1.19 17.64 15.43
N ARG A 402 -2.46 17.29 15.17
CA ARG A 402 -3.14 16.20 15.86
C ARG A 402 -2.76 14.86 15.28
N ILE A 403 -2.46 13.89 16.14
CA ILE A 403 -1.89 12.60 15.76
C ILE A 403 -2.76 11.81 14.78
N GLU A 404 -4.10 11.94 14.81
CA GLU A 404 -4.99 11.30 13.84
C GLU A 404 -4.75 11.75 12.38
N HIS A 405 -4.07 12.88 12.16
CA HIS A 405 -3.68 13.37 10.83
C HIS A 405 -2.22 13.10 10.48
N SER A 406 -1.47 12.42 11.37
CA SER A 406 -0.03 12.19 11.19
C SER A 406 0.31 11.41 9.90
N PRO A 407 1.44 11.74 9.23
CA PRO A 407 1.95 10.97 8.10
C PRO A 407 2.27 9.52 8.43
N VAL A 408 2.37 9.13 9.71
CA VAL A 408 2.54 7.73 10.12
C VAL A 408 1.50 6.81 9.47
N LEU A 409 0.31 7.32 9.16
CA LEU A 409 -0.74 6.57 8.48
C LEU A 409 -0.93 6.97 7.02
N TRP A 410 -1.25 8.24 6.71
CA TRP A 410 -1.65 8.59 5.34
C TRP A 410 -0.52 8.46 4.32
N ALA A 411 0.73 8.62 4.74
CA ALA A 411 1.90 8.45 3.88
C ALA A 411 2.33 6.97 3.75
N ALA A 412 1.75 6.08 4.54
CA ALA A 412 2.06 4.66 4.48
C ALA A 412 1.62 4.02 3.16
N PHE A 413 0.63 4.60 2.49
CA PHE A 413 0.00 4.01 1.31
C PHE A 413 0.62 4.50 0.01
N ALA A 414 0.99 3.55 -0.84
CA ALA A 414 1.51 3.76 -2.18
C ALA A 414 0.59 3.10 -3.20
N THR A 415 0.45 3.71 -4.37
CA THR A 415 -0.22 3.07 -5.51
C THR A 415 0.83 2.64 -6.53
N VAL A 416 0.92 1.33 -6.77
CA VAL A 416 1.75 0.70 -7.80
C VAL A 416 0.89 0.52 -9.05
N CYS A 417 1.31 1.12 -10.16
CA CYS A 417 0.63 1.01 -11.44
C CYS A 417 1.44 0.12 -12.40
N ALA A 418 0.72 -0.72 -13.14
CA ALA A 418 1.27 -1.50 -14.25
C ALA A 418 1.77 -0.63 -15.41
#